data_AF-A0A5D2B786-F1
#
_entry.id   AF-A0A5D2B786-F1
#
_cell.length_a   1.000
_cell.length_b   1.000
_cell.length_c   1.000
_cell.angle_alpha   90.00
_cell.angle_beta   90.00
_cell.angle_gamma   90.00
#
_symmetry.space_group_name_H-M   'P 1'
#
loop_
_entity.id
_entity.type
_entity.pdbx_description
1 polymer ?
#
loop_
_entity_poly.entity_id
_entity_poly.type
_entity_poly.pdbx_seq_one_letter_code
_entity_poly.pdbx_strand_id
1 'polypeptide(L)'
;MLKKKISSFDCFGKPSEREPMIVNSLTLVSNVLNVTAQQRKLVRLTICPQITQHRIWMGALEKILNELKLEIDLLNFQFPSKGTKMGKQIVYSCLKFLNESAVSYDFDSASWIRLSPAKVVDSPRKWEDVLEMFTDLINCLKSEKDWLCHLKTIEVMKEGVSQIRDVLVDNSIGYKDSRHQESLVQRKLSKTLGHSSRCLFTLLLYYLYGQVRDLEVDLCGAMYGNGIENRLTLCMGRVLTSNEEKMVWSGVKQLDRALGLFKFVWETAGMKGNLELQGHLWFVGPEERFFTYRGNAFFLHGISLGPKIISSKAL
;
A
#
# COMPACT_ATOMS: atom_id res chain seq x y z
N MET A 1 0.43 42.99 5.66
CA MET A 1 0.63 41.69 4.98
C MET A 1 -0.69 40.92 5.01
N LEU A 2 -1.41 40.93 3.89
CA LEU A 2 -2.67 40.20 3.73
C LEU A 2 -2.40 38.69 3.82
N LYS A 3 -2.84 38.06 4.91
CA LYS A 3 -3.00 36.59 4.97
C LYS A 3 -3.98 36.25 3.85
N LYS A 4 -3.47 35.67 2.76
CA LYS A 4 -4.28 35.10 1.69
C LYS A 4 -5.16 34.05 2.35
N LYS A 5 -6.41 34.41 2.63
CA LYS A 5 -7.46 33.49 3.07
C LYS A 5 -7.61 32.55 1.88
N ILE A 6 -6.92 31.41 1.91
CA ILE A 6 -7.20 30.31 1.00
C ILE A 6 -8.64 29.96 1.36
N SER A 7 -9.59 30.37 0.52
CA SER A 7 -10.97 29.91 0.66
C SER A 7 -10.89 28.40 0.77
N SER A 8 -11.47 27.83 1.83
CA SER A 8 -11.92 26.45 1.76
C SER A 8 -12.71 26.38 0.45
N PHE A 9 -12.13 25.78 -0.57
CA PHE A 9 -12.92 25.45 -1.74
C PHE A 9 -14.13 24.69 -1.20
N ASP A 10 -15.32 24.94 -1.76
CA ASP A 10 -16.48 24.07 -1.54
C ASP A 10 -16.19 22.71 -2.21
N CYS A 11 -15.24 21.99 -1.62
CA CYS A 11 -14.87 20.65 -1.99
C CYS A 11 -15.98 19.71 -1.53
N PHE A 12 -16.10 18.58 -2.21
CA PHE A 12 -17.12 17.58 -1.91
C PHE A 12 -18.52 18.13 -2.14
N GLY A 13 -18.69 18.95 -3.18
CA GLY A 13 -19.97 19.54 -3.56
C GLY A 13 -20.92 18.51 -4.18
N LYS A 14 -20.39 17.53 -4.90
CA LYS A 14 -21.20 16.48 -5.56
C LYS A 14 -21.36 15.25 -4.65
N PRO A 15 -22.49 14.54 -4.70
CA PRO A 15 -22.67 13.30 -3.95
C PRO A 15 -21.58 12.26 -4.20
N SER A 16 -21.16 12.09 -5.46
CA SER A 16 -20.11 11.13 -5.84
C SER A 16 -18.75 11.42 -5.19
N GLU A 17 -18.48 12.67 -4.81
CA GLU A 17 -17.22 13.07 -4.17
C GLU A 17 -17.20 12.70 -2.68
N ARG A 18 -18.37 12.42 -2.09
CA ARG A 18 -18.56 12.05 -0.68
C ARG A 18 -18.61 10.54 -0.47
N GLU A 19 -18.41 9.77 -1.53
CA GLU A 19 -18.39 8.32 -1.45
C GLU A 19 -17.03 7.83 -0.92
N PRO A 20 -17.03 6.78 -0.07
CA PRO A 20 -15.79 6.16 0.38
C PRO A 20 -15.10 5.43 -0.77
N MET A 21 -13.77 5.41 -0.74
CA MET A 21 -12.93 4.80 -1.76
C MET A 21 -11.81 3.99 -1.12
N ILE A 22 -11.74 2.71 -1.50
CA ILE A 22 -10.61 1.82 -1.18
C ILE A 22 -9.67 1.82 -2.39
N VAL A 23 -8.51 2.45 -2.23
CA VAL A 23 -7.48 2.53 -3.27
C VAL A 23 -6.65 1.25 -3.22
N ASN A 24 -6.99 0.31 -4.12
CA ASN A 24 -6.43 -1.05 -4.14
C ASN A 24 -5.77 -1.44 -5.48
N SER A 25 -5.67 -0.51 -6.43
CA SER A 25 -5.05 -0.74 -7.74
C SER A 25 -4.60 0.57 -8.41
N LEU A 26 -3.58 0.48 -9.26
CA LEU A 26 -3.18 1.61 -10.13
C LEU A 26 -4.28 1.98 -11.12
N THR A 27 -5.11 1.03 -11.55
CA THR A 27 -6.23 1.28 -12.46
C THR A 27 -7.24 2.24 -11.85
N LEU A 28 -7.57 2.07 -10.57
CA LEU A 28 -8.46 2.99 -9.86
C LEU A 28 -7.86 4.40 -9.79
N VAL A 29 -6.59 4.52 -9.35
CA VAL A 29 -5.88 5.82 -9.30
C VAL A 29 -5.85 6.49 -10.67
N SER A 30 -5.53 5.72 -11.71
CA SER A 30 -5.44 6.19 -13.09
C SER A 30 -6.79 6.62 -13.65
N ASN A 31 -7.88 5.94 -13.29
CA ASN A 31 -9.23 6.34 -13.69
C ASN A 31 -9.61 7.68 -13.07
N VAL A 32 -9.35 7.88 -11.77
CA VAL A 32 -9.65 9.15 -11.09
C VAL A 32 -8.83 10.31 -11.67
N LEU A 33 -7.54 10.08 -11.97
CA LEU A 33 -6.66 11.08 -12.58
C LEU A 33 -6.85 11.24 -14.09
N ASN A 34 -7.78 10.50 -14.71
CA ASN A 34 -7.99 10.47 -16.16
C ASN A 34 -6.72 10.17 -16.98
N VAL A 35 -5.86 9.29 -16.46
CA VAL A 35 -4.62 8.85 -17.11
C VAL A 35 -4.94 7.94 -18.29
N THR A 36 -4.43 8.31 -19.47
CA THR A 36 -4.66 7.57 -20.73
C THR A 36 -3.94 6.22 -20.75
N ALA A 37 -4.33 5.32 -21.67
CA ALA A 37 -3.69 4.02 -21.81
C ALA A 37 -2.18 4.11 -22.09
N GLN A 38 -1.74 5.09 -22.89
CA GLN A 38 -0.32 5.32 -23.17
C GLN A 38 0.43 5.75 -21.91
N GLN A 39 -0.15 6.63 -21.10
CA GLN A 39 0.44 7.07 -19.85
C GLN A 39 0.45 5.96 -18.79
N ARG A 40 -0.58 5.10 -18.72
CA ARG A 40 -0.56 3.89 -17.87
C ARG A 40 0.61 2.97 -18.22
N LYS A 41 0.90 2.81 -19.51
CA LYS A 41 2.07 2.05 -19.98
C LYS A 41 3.37 2.72 -19.52
N LEU A 42 3.48 4.04 -19.65
CA LEU A 42 4.62 4.82 -19.17
C LEU A 42 4.83 4.63 -17.66
N VAL A 43 3.77 4.84 -16.85
CA VAL A 43 3.81 4.64 -15.39
C VAL A 43 4.35 3.25 -15.06
N ARG A 44 3.78 2.20 -15.66
CA ARG A 44 4.24 0.82 -15.43
C ARG A 44 5.71 0.65 -15.75
N LEU A 45 6.16 1.10 -16.93
CA LEU A 45 7.55 0.94 -17.37
C LEU A 45 8.53 1.68 -16.45
N THR A 46 8.15 2.83 -15.90
CA THR A 46 8.97 3.62 -14.99
C THR A 46 9.08 2.98 -13.60
N ILE A 47 7.98 2.47 -13.05
CA ILE A 47 7.95 1.97 -11.66
C ILE A 47 8.38 0.51 -11.53
N CYS A 48 8.06 -0.35 -12.50
CA CYS A 48 8.27 -1.81 -12.39
C CYS A 48 9.72 -2.18 -12.03
N PRO A 49 10.76 -1.62 -12.67
CA PRO A 49 12.15 -1.96 -12.34
C PRO A 49 12.51 -1.65 -10.88
N GLN A 50 11.87 -0.66 -10.26
CA GLN A 50 12.16 -0.24 -8.88
C GLN A 50 11.38 -1.09 -7.88
N ILE A 51 10.08 -1.31 -8.12
CA ILE A 51 9.19 -1.95 -7.15
C ILE A 51 9.23 -3.49 -7.19
N THR A 52 9.77 -4.08 -8.26
CA THR A 52 9.92 -5.54 -8.38
C THR A 52 11.31 -6.05 -7.99
N GLN A 53 12.18 -5.19 -7.45
CA GLN A 53 13.47 -5.61 -6.91
C GLN A 53 13.30 -6.68 -5.84
N HIS A 54 14.21 -7.66 -5.81
CA HIS A 54 14.12 -8.79 -4.88
C HIS A 54 13.93 -8.35 -3.42
N ARG A 55 14.68 -7.33 -2.96
CA ARG A 55 14.51 -6.75 -1.60
C ARG A 55 13.10 -6.20 -1.31
N ILE A 56 12.45 -5.60 -2.31
CA ILE A 56 11.11 -5.02 -2.17
C ILE A 56 10.07 -6.15 -2.14
N TRP A 57 10.25 -7.15 -3.01
CA TRP A 57 9.44 -8.37 -3.00
C TRP A 57 9.50 -9.10 -1.66
N MET A 58 10.72 -9.39 -1.19
CA MET A 58 10.97 -10.07 0.07
C MET A 58 10.42 -9.30 1.26
N GLY A 59 10.73 -8.00 1.34
CA GLY A 59 10.26 -7.15 2.43
C GLY A 59 8.74 -7.00 2.45
N ALA A 60 8.07 -6.94 1.30
CA ALA A 60 6.62 -6.90 1.23
C ALA A 60 5.99 -8.21 1.75
N LEU A 61 6.50 -9.37 1.32
CA LEU A 61 6.02 -10.67 1.81
C LEU A 61 6.22 -10.83 3.31
N GLU A 62 7.41 -10.47 3.82
CA GLU A 62 7.72 -10.51 5.24
C GLU A 62 6.78 -9.61 6.04
N LYS A 63 6.53 -8.39 5.56
CA LYS A 63 5.60 -7.44 6.18
C LYS A 63 4.19 -8.03 6.25
N ILE A 64 3.68 -8.61 5.16
CA ILE A 64 2.33 -9.21 5.10
C ILE A 64 2.22 -10.38 6.08
N LEU A 65 3.20 -11.29 6.08
CA LEU A 65 3.18 -12.48 6.93
C LEU A 65 3.29 -12.13 8.42
N ASN A 66 4.10 -11.14 8.78
CA ASN A 66 4.19 -10.68 10.16
C ASN A 66 2.89 -10.02 10.65
N GLU A 67 2.24 -9.19 9.82
CA GLU A 67 0.95 -8.59 10.19
C GLU A 67 -0.15 -9.66 10.26
N LEU A 68 -0.18 -10.61 9.33
CA LEU A 68 -1.11 -11.74 9.36
C LEU A 68 -0.89 -12.62 10.61
N LYS A 69 0.36 -12.83 11.02
CA LYS A 69 0.68 -13.53 12.26
C LYS A 69 0.02 -12.85 13.47
N LEU A 70 0.09 -11.53 13.56
CA LEU A 70 -0.56 -10.76 14.63
C LEU A 70 -2.08 -10.91 14.60
N GLU A 71 -2.69 -10.87 13.41
CA GLU A 71 -4.13 -11.09 13.25
C GLU A 71 -4.55 -12.50 13.69
N ILE A 72 -3.81 -13.53 13.28
CA ILE A 72 -4.06 -14.92 13.68
C ILE A 72 -3.85 -15.09 15.19
N ASP A 73 -2.82 -14.48 15.77
CA ASP A 73 -2.55 -14.57 17.21
C ASP A 73 -3.69 -13.95 18.04
N LEU A 74 -4.19 -12.78 17.62
CA LEU A 74 -5.34 -12.14 18.24
C LEU A 74 -6.60 -13.00 18.09
N LEU A 75 -6.87 -13.50 16.88
CA LEU A 75 -8.05 -14.31 16.62
C LEU A 75 -8.00 -15.64 17.39
N ASN A 76 -6.84 -16.28 17.45
CA ASN A 76 -6.65 -17.52 18.19
C ASN A 76 -6.77 -17.34 19.70
N PHE A 77 -6.44 -16.14 20.23
CA PHE A 77 -6.67 -15.81 21.63
C PHE A 77 -8.17 -15.70 21.95
N GLN A 78 -8.96 -15.11 21.05
CA GLN A 78 -10.40 -14.92 21.25
C GLN A 78 -11.23 -16.16 20.89
N PHE A 79 -10.92 -16.80 19.76
CA PHE A 79 -11.66 -17.90 19.16
C PHE A 79 -10.69 -18.95 18.58
N PRO A 80 -10.08 -19.79 19.42
CA PRO A 80 -9.12 -20.78 18.96
C PRO A 80 -9.81 -21.82 18.05
N SER A 81 -9.32 -21.96 16.81
CA SER A 81 -9.80 -22.95 15.85
C SER A 81 -8.65 -23.86 15.39
N LYS A 82 -8.99 -24.99 14.75
CA LYS A 82 -7.99 -25.82 14.07
C LYS A 82 -7.32 -25.02 12.94
N GLY A 83 -8.10 -24.20 12.25
CA GLY A 83 -7.64 -23.31 11.17
C GLY A 83 -6.61 -22.29 11.65
N THR A 84 -6.88 -21.59 12.76
CA THR A 84 -5.94 -20.58 13.30
C THR A 84 -4.62 -21.20 13.76
N LYS A 85 -4.67 -22.38 14.39
CA LYS A 85 -3.44 -23.11 14.81
C LYS A 85 -2.60 -23.55 13.61
N MET A 86 -3.22 -24.13 12.59
CA MET A 86 -2.55 -24.54 11.35
C MET A 86 -2.02 -23.33 10.58
N GLY A 87 -2.83 -22.28 10.42
CA GLY A 87 -2.43 -21.04 9.76
C GLY A 87 -1.19 -20.41 10.40
N LYS A 88 -1.12 -20.39 11.74
CA LYS A 88 0.07 -19.91 12.46
C LYS A 88 1.33 -20.71 12.14
N GLN A 89 1.23 -22.05 12.05
CA GLN A 89 2.37 -22.90 11.68
C GLN A 89 2.82 -22.63 10.25
N ILE A 90 1.87 -22.50 9.30
CA ILE A 90 2.19 -22.21 7.90
C ILE A 90 2.85 -20.83 7.76
N VAL A 91 2.34 -19.79 8.44
CA VAL A 91 2.96 -18.46 8.46
C VAL A 91 4.38 -18.51 9.02
N TYR A 92 4.61 -19.28 10.10
CA TYR A 92 5.95 -19.48 10.63
C TYR A 92 6.90 -20.14 9.62
N SER A 93 6.44 -21.18 8.91
CA SER A 93 7.22 -21.84 7.85
C SER A 93 7.55 -20.89 6.70
N CYS A 94 6.60 -20.06 6.25
CA CYS A 94 6.85 -19.04 5.25
C CYS A 94 7.90 -18.01 5.71
N LEU A 95 7.78 -17.50 6.95
CA LEU A 95 8.76 -16.55 7.50
C LEU A 95 10.15 -17.17 7.64
N LYS A 96 10.23 -18.44 8.06
CA LYS A 96 11.48 -19.18 8.12
C LYS A 96 12.11 -19.31 6.73
N PHE A 97 11.31 -19.65 5.71
CA PHE A 97 11.77 -19.70 4.32
C PHE A 97 12.35 -18.36 3.87
N LEU A 98 11.66 -17.23 4.15
CA LEU A 98 12.13 -15.90 3.76
C LEU A 98 13.41 -15.48 4.49
N ASN A 99 13.52 -15.81 5.78
CA ASN A 99 14.72 -15.50 6.56
C ASN A 99 15.92 -16.29 6.06
N GLU A 100 15.74 -17.58 5.78
CA GLU A 100 16.82 -18.40 5.25
C GLU A 100 17.32 -17.84 3.91
N SER A 101 16.44 -17.34 3.04
CA SER A 101 16.82 -16.72 1.76
C SER A 101 17.44 -15.33 1.84
N ALA A 102 17.35 -14.64 2.99
CA ALA A 102 17.92 -13.31 3.18
C ALA A 102 19.40 -13.30 3.61
N VAL A 103 19.97 -14.45 4.03
CA VAL A 103 21.32 -14.57 4.64
C VAL A 103 22.49 -14.34 3.66
N SER A 104 22.25 -13.82 2.46
CA SER A 104 23.30 -13.44 1.49
C SER A 104 23.77 -11.97 1.60
N TYR A 105 23.15 -11.15 2.46
CA TYR A 105 23.33 -9.68 2.53
C TYR A 105 24.39 -9.18 3.55
N ASP A 106 25.47 -9.91 3.80
CA ASP A 106 26.56 -9.38 4.63
C ASP A 106 27.57 -8.61 3.76
N PHE A 107 27.45 -7.27 3.77
CA PHE A 107 28.31 -6.35 3.00
C PHE A 107 29.76 -6.28 3.53
N ASP A 108 29.98 -6.61 4.81
CA ASP A 108 31.31 -6.56 5.45
C ASP A 108 32.03 -7.91 5.42
N SER A 109 31.37 -8.97 4.94
CA SER A 109 31.99 -10.27 4.74
C SER A 109 32.67 -10.33 3.38
N ALA A 110 33.92 -10.82 3.33
CA ALA A 110 34.62 -11.22 2.10
C ALA A 110 33.93 -12.44 1.44
N SER A 111 32.66 -12.28 1.09
CA SER A 111 31.69 -13.29 0.67
C SER A 111 31.90 -13.75 -0.78
N TRP A 112 32.75 -13.06 -1.53
CA TRP A 112 33.22 -13.49 -2.86
C TRP A 112 34.12 -14.73 -2.81
N ILE A 113 34.54 -15.18 -1.62
CA ILE A 113 35.32 -16.41 -1.38
C ILE A 113 34.44 -17.57 -0.86
N ARG A 114 33.13 -17.39 -0.64
CA ARG A 114 32.29 -18.50 -0.14
C ARG A 114 32.28 -19.67 -1.13
N LEU A 115 33.03 -20.72 -0.81
CA LEU A 115 32.94 -22.03 -1.42
C LEU A 115 31.54 -22.58 -1.14
N SER A 116 30.94 -23.18 -2.16
CA SER A 116 29.66 -23.88 -2.06
C SER A 116 29.67 -24.82 -0.84
N PRO A 117 28.67 -24.77 0.06
CA PRO A 117 28.64 -25.63 1.24
C PRO A 117 28.75 -27.10 0.84
N ALA A 118 29.51 -27.88 1.61
CA ALA A 118 29.59 -29.31 1.40
C ALA A 118 28.21 -29.94 1.60
N LYS A 119 27.57 -30.34 0.48
CA LYS A 119 26.36 -31.18 0.33
C LYS A 119 25.41 -31.16 1.54
N VAL A 120 24.48 -30.22 1.55
CA VAL A 120 23.16 -30.45 2.16
C VAL A 120 22.32 -31.16 1.09
N VAL A 121 21.87 -32.37 1.39
CA VAL A 121 21.01 -33.22 0.53
C VAL A 121 19.56 -32.76 0.65
N ASP A 122 19.30 -31.47 0.51
CA ASP A 122 17.94 -30.95 0.37
C ASP A 122 17.78 -30.55 -1.10
N SER A 123 16.66 -30.93 -1.71
CA SER A 123 16.30 -30.46 -3.04
C SER A 123 16.31 -28.93 -3.05
N PRO A 124 16.83 -28.29 -4.11
CA PRO A 124 16.86 -26.84 -4.19
C PRO A 124 15.45 -26.30 -4.06
N ARG A 125 15.22 -25.49 -3.02
CA ARG A 125 13.91 -24.94 -2.72
C ARG A 125 13.48 -23.99 -3.82
N LYS A 126 12.17 -23.92 -4.05
CA LYS A 126 11.59 -23.08 -5.10
C LYS A 126 10.52 -22.16 -4.52
N TRP A 127 10.19 -21.12 -5.28
CA TRP A 127 9.01 -20.32 -4.98
C TRP A 127 7.70 -21.11 -5.10
N GLU A 128 7.72 -22.26 -5.78
CA GLU A 128 6.62 -23.24 -5.79
C GLU A 128 6.23 -23.71 -4.38
N ASP A 129 7.21 -23.97 -3.51
CA ASP A 129 6.95 -24.39 -2.12
C ASP A 129 6.16 -23.29 -1.36
N VAL A 130 6.49 -22.02 -1.60
CA VAL A 130 5.77 -20.87 -1.02
C VAL A 130 4.36 -20.74 -1.59
N LEU A 131 4.17 -21.05 -2.87
CA LEU A 131 2.86 -21.02 -3.51
C LEU A 131 1.91 -22.08 -2.92
N GLU A 132 2.43 -23.26 -2.63
CA GLU A 132 1.71 -24.34 -1.94
C GLU A 132 1.34 -23.90 -0.52
N MET A 133 2.32 -23.40 0.25
CA MET A 133 2.06 -22.87 1.60
C MET A 133 1.01 -21.75 1.60
N PHE A 134 1.02 -20.85 0.61
CA PHE A 134 -0.03 -19.81 0.51
C PHE A 134 -1.40 -20.42 0.21
N THR A 135 -1.46 -21.46 -0.62
CA THR A 135 -2.71 -22.16 -0.92
C THR A 135 -3.26 -22.85 0.32
N ASP A 136 -2.41 -23.55 1.07
CA ASP A 136 -2.80 -24.19 2.33
C ASP A 136 -3.25 -23.16 3.37
N LEU A 137 -2.53 -22.04 3.49
CA LEU A 137 -2.86 -20.96 4.42
C LEU A 137 -4.27 -20.38 4.15
N ILE A 138 -4.59 -20.11 2.88
CA ILE A 138 -5.91 -19.61 2.47
C ILE A 138 -6.99 -20.64 2.77
N ASN A 139 -6.72 -21.91 2.50
CA ASN A 139 -7.68 -22.99 2.75
C ASN A 139 -7.94 -23.19 4.24
N CYS A 140 -6.88 -23.17 5.07
CA CYS A 140 -6.98 -23.31 6.52
C CYS A 140 -7.75 -22.17 7.19
N LEU A 141 -7.65 -20.95 6.65
CA LEU A 141 -8.25 -19.74 7.23
C LEU A 141 -9.50 -19.27 6.46
N LYS A 142 -10.09 -20.16 5.65
CA LYS A 142 -11.21 -19.82 4.78
C LYS A 142 -12.46 -19.39 5.57
N SER A 143 -12.70 -20.02 6.71
CA SER A 143 -13.82 -19.68 7.62
C SER A 143 -13.64 -18.32 8.31
N GLU A 144 -12.40 -17.88 8.48
CA GLU A 144 -12.02 -16.67 9.21
C GLU A 144 -11.67 -15.49 8.28
N LYS A 145 -11.83 -15.66 6.96
CA LYS A 145 -11.35 -14.73 5.92
C LYS A 145 -11.85 -13.30 6.07
N ASP A 146 -13.05 -13.09 6.61
CA ASP A 146 -13.61 -11.75 6.78
C ASP A 146 -12.90 -10.92 7.85
N TRP A 147 -12.24 -11.59 8.80
CA TRP A 147 -11.52 -10.96 9.91
C TRP A 147 -10.03 -10.73 9.61
N LEU A 148 -9.51 -11.34 8.55
CA LEU A 148 -8.08 -11.36 8.23
C LEU A 148 -7.77 -10.53 6.98
N CYS A 149 -7.52 -9.23 7.16
CA CYS A 149 -7.28 -8.36 6.01
C CYS A 149 -5.99 -8.73 5.26
N HIS A 150 -4.95 -9.21 5.94
CA HIS A 150 -3.70 -9.62 5.29
C HIS A 150 -3.81 -10.97 4.58
N LEU A 151 -4.82 -11.78 4.88
CA LEU A 151 -5.10 -12.99 4.10
C LEU A 151 -5.54 -12.62 2.68
N LYS A 152 -6.34 -11.56 2.52
CA LYS A 152 -6.71 -11.01 1.21
C LYS A 152 -5.47 -10.50 0.46
N THR A 153 -4.50 -9.91 1.16
CA THR A 153 -3.23 -9.50 0.56
C THR A 153 -2.37 -10.71 0.15
N ILE A 154 -2.35 -11.80 0.93
CA ILE A 154 -1.69 -13.06 0.53
C ILE A 154 -2.32 -13.63 -0.75
N GLU A 155 -3.65 -13.64 -0.85
CA GLU A 155 -4.35 -14.05 -2.08
C GLU A 155 -3.92 -13.23 -3.30
N VAL A 156 -3.75 -11.91 -3.13
CA VAL A 156 -3.23 -11.03 -4.17
C VAL A 156 -1.78 -11.37 -4.53
N MET A 157 -0.92 -11.59 -3.54
CA MET A 157 0.51 -11.89 -3.77
C MET A 157 0.75 -13.25 -4.43
N LYS A 158 -0.20 -14.19 -4.37
CA LYS A 158 -0.13 -15.45 -5.14
C LYS A 158 0.05 -15.22 -6.63
N GLU A 159 -0.52 -14.13 -7.18
CA GLU A 159 -0.30 -13.73 -8.56
C GLU A 159 1.21 -13.67 -8.85
N GLY A 160 1.96 -12.89 -8.06
CA GLY A 160 3.40 -12.72 -8.21
C GLY A 160 4.18 -14.01 -7.97
N VAL A 161 3.88 -14.75 -6.88
CA VAL A 161 4.55 -16.02 -6.56
C VAL A 161 4.38 -17.01 -7.72
N SER A 162 3.18 -17.11 -8.29
CA SER A 162 2.92 -17.99 -9.43
C SER A 162 3.76 -17.65 -10.67
N GLN A 163 4.12 -16.39 -10.88
CA GLN A 163 4.96 -15.99 -12.02
C GLN A 163 6.43 -16.40 -11.84
N ILE A 164 6.86 -16.60 -10.60
CA ILE A 164 8.24 -16.93 -10.23
C ILE A 164 8.40 -18.33 -9.65
N ARG A 165 7.35 -19.18 -9.68
CA ARG A 165 7.30 -20.51 -9.05
C ARG A 165 8.51 -21.40 -9.36
N ASP A 166 9.03 -21.28 -10.57
CA ASP A 166 10.13 -22.06 -11.14
C ASP A 166 11.52 -21.48 -10.85
N VAL A 167 11.60 -20.31 -10.20
CA VAL A 167 12.86 -19.69 -9.77
C VAL A 167 13.35 -20.37 -8.49
N LEU A 168 14.65 -20.67 -8.45
CA LEU A 168 15.28 -21.31 -7.30
C LEU A 168 15.50 -20.31 -6.17
N VAL A 169 15.31 -20.77 -4.94
CA VAL A 169 15.63 -20.06 -3.70
C VAL A 169 16.67 -20.89 -2.98
N ASP A 170 17.89 -20.84 -3.48
CA ASP A 170 19.01 -21.61 -2.96
C ASP A 170 20.07 -20.64 -2.40
N ASN A 171 20.47 -20.88 -1.15
CA ASN A 171 21.52 -20.12 -0.45
C ASN A 171 22.85 -20.87 -0.41
N SER A 172 22.89 -22.10 -0.93
CA SER A 172 24.09 -22.92 -1.09
C SER A 172 24.83 -22.62 -2.39
N ILE A 173 24.22 -21.84 -3.30
CA ILE A 173 24.83 -21.41 -4.55
C ILE A 173 25.77 -20.22 -4.34
N GLY A 174 26.73 -20.05 -5.26
CA GLY A 174 27.66 -18.92 -5.20
C GLY A 174 26.96 -17.57 -5.35
N TYR A 175 27.62 -16.50 -4.88
CA TYR A 175 27.07 -15.12 -4.91
C TYR A 175 26.56 -14.69 -6.30
N LYS A 176 27.28 -15.04 -7.37
CA LYS A 176 26.88 -14.73 -8.75
C LYS A 176 25.56 -15.39 -9.13
N ASP A 177 25.36 -16.65 -8.73
CA ASP A 177 24.15 -17.41 -9.04
C ASP A 177 22.97 -16.91 -8.20
N SER A 178 23.21 -16.54 -6.94
CA SER A 178 22.20 -15.89 -6.08
C SER A 178 21.70 -14.57 -6.71
N ARG A 179 22.61 -13.69 -7.12
CA ARG A 179 22.28 -12.44 -7.83
C ARG A 179 21.57 -12.69 -9.17
N HIS A 180 21.89 -13.79 -9.84
CA HIS A 180 21.17 -14.20 -11.04
C HIS A 180 19.71 -14.56 -10.72
N GLN A 181 19.45 -15.37 -9.67
CA GLN A 181 18.08 -15.70 -9.24
C GLN A 181 17.30 -14.45 -8.83
N GLU A 182 17.90 -13.52 -8.07
CA GLU A 182 17.26 -12.25 -7.72
C GLU A 182 16.87 -11.43 -8.97
N SER A 183 17.76 -11.39 -9.97
CA SER A 183 17.50 -10.70 -11.24
C SER A 183 16.41 -11.40 -12.06
N LEU A 184 16.32 -12.74 -11.98
CA LEU A 184 15.24 -13.50 -12.61
C LEU A 184 13.88 -13.20 -11.97
N VAL A 185 13.80 -13.11 -10.64
CA VAL A 185 12.57 -12.68 -9.93
C VAL A 185 12.13 -11.32 -10.45
N GLN A 186 13.01 -10.32 -10.41
CA GLN A 186 12.72 -8.96 -10.86
C GLN A 186 12.27 -8.93 -12.33
N ARG A 187 13.00 -9.63 -13.21
CA ARG A 187 12.71 -9.68 -14.65
C ARG A 187 11.35 -10.33 -14.93
N LYS A 188 11.04 -11.45 -14.27
CA LYS A 188 9.76 -12.15 -14.43
C LYS A 188 8.61 -11.26 -13.96
N LEU A 189 8.67 -10.75 -12.73
CA LEU A 189 7.62 -9.88 -12.16
C LEU A 189 7.42 -8.60 -12.99
N SER A 190 8.49 -7.92 -13.39
CA SER A 190 8.41 -6.72 -14.23
C SER A 190 7.72 -6.97 -15.58
N LYS A 191 7.92 -8.16 -16.16
CA LYS A 191 7.32 -8.53 -17.44
C LYS A 191 5.84 -8.89 -17.29
N THR A 192 5.51 -9.69 -16.28
CA THR A 192 4.21 -10.36 -16.15
C THR A 192 3.18 -9.52 -15.39
N LEU A 193 3.58 -8.77 -14.35
CA LEU A 193 2.64 -7.98 -13.56
C LEU A 193 2.16 -6.76 -14.35
N GLY A 194 0.89 -6.79 -14.75
CA GLY A 194 0.22 -5.74 -15.51
C GLY A 194 -0.04 -4.46 -14.70
N HIS A 195 -0.39 -3.36 -15.37
CA HIS A 195 -0.81 -2.13 -14.69
C HIS A 195 -2.00 -2.37 -13.74
N SER A 196 -2.95 -3.22 -14.15
CA SER A 196 -4.12 -3.57 -13.32
C SER A 196 -3.83 -4.59 -12.21
N SER A 197 -2.59 -5.10 -12.11
CA SER A 197 -2.23 -6.10 -11.09
C SER A 197 -2.30 -5.50 -9.69
N ARG A 198 -3.07 -6.14 -8.81
CA ARG A 198 -3.10 -5.79 -7.38
C ARG A 198 -1.79 -6.18 -6.68
N CYS A 199 -1.11 -7.24 -7.17
CA CYS A 199 0.21 -7.61 -6.68
C CYS A 199 1.22 -6.48 -6.95
N LEU A 200 1.23 -5.93 -8.17
CA LEU A 200 2.07 -4.78 -8.50
C LEU A 200 1.77 -3.57 -7.61
N PHE A 201 0.48 -3.30 -7.39
CA PHE A 201 0.04 -2.19 -6.55
C PHE A 201 0.48 -2.36 -5.09
N THR A 202 0.40 -3.58 -4.54
CA THR A 202 0.88 -3.90 -3.18
C THR A 202 2.38 -3.64 -3.06
N LEU A 203 3.17 -4.04 -4.06
CA LEU A 203 4.61 -3.76 -4.10
C LEU A 203 4.91 -2.26 -4.18
N LEU A 204 4.10 -1.49 -4.91
CA LEU A 204 4.23 -0.04 -4.98
C LEU A 204 3.97 0.62 -3.61
N LEU A 205 2.90 0.22 -2.91
CA LEU A 205 2.60 0.73 -1.57
C LEU A 205 3.73 0.41 -0.58
N TYR A 206 4.29 -0.79 -0.67
CA TYR A 206 5.41 -1.18 0.17
C TYR A 206 6.66 -0.36 -0.15
N TYR A 207 6.97 -0.17 -1.44
CA TYR A 207 8.10 0.65 -1.88
C TYR A 207 7.99 2.11 -1.42
N LEU A 208 6.82 2.73 -1.56
CA LEU A 208 6.63 4.15 -1.22
C LEU A 208 6.50 4.40 0.29
N TYR A 209 5.81 3.50 1.01
CA TYR A 209 5.35 3.77 2.38
C TYR A 209 5.68 2.67 3.40
N GLY A 210 6.32 1.57 2.98
CA GLY A 210 6.58 0.41 3.85
C GLY A 210 5.31 -0.29 4.32
N GLN A 211 4.20 -0.14 3.60
CA GLN A 211 2.90 -0.69 3.95
C GLN A 211 2.31 -1.55 2.85
N VAL A 212 1.45 -2.49 3.25
CA VAL A 212 0.87 -3.51 2.37
C VAL A 212 -0.66 -3.59 2.47
N ARG A 213 -1.26 -2.68 3.26
CA ARG A 213 -2.72 -2.51 3.35
C ARG A 213 -3.17 -1.53 2.27
N ASP A 214 -4.35 -1.79 1.71
CA ASP A 214 -5.02 -0.86 0.82
C ASP A 214 -5.25 0.49 1.52
N LEU A 215 -5.28 1.59 0.77
CA LEU A 215 -5.49 2.92 1.35
C LEU A 215 -6.99 3.23 1.36
N GLU A 216 -7.49 3.69 2.50
CA GLU A 216 -8.90 4.04 2.69
C GLU A 216 -9.07 5.55 2.78
N VAL A 217 -10.05 6.06 2.03
CA VAL A 217 -10.45 7.45 2.00
C VAL A 217 -11.97 7.50 2.17
N ASP A 218 -12.47 8.25 3.15
CA ASP A 218 -13.91 8.29 3.44
C ASP A 218 -14.67 9.20 2.47
N LEU A 219 -13.99 10.24 1.94
CA LEU A 219 -14.52 11.08 0.88
C LEU A 219 -13.49 11.16 -0.25
N CYS A 220 -13.77 10.51 -1.37
CA CYS A 220 -12.84 10.41 -2.50
C CYS A 220 -12.50 11.77 -3.14
N GLY A 221 -13.39 12.74 -2.99
CA GLY A 221 -13.23 14.11 -3.48
C GLY A 221 -13.18 14.20 -5.01
N ALA A 222 -12.59 15.29 -5.50
CA ALA A 222 -12.41 15.54 -6.92
C ALA A 222 -11.14 16.36 -7.16
N MET A 223 -10.82 16.51 -8.44
CA MET A 223 -9.83 17.48 -8.90
C MET A 223 -10.52 18.80 -9.23
N TYR A 224 -10.08 19.87 -8.58
CA TYR A 224 -10.60 21.22 -8.77
C TYR A 224 -9.59 22.08 -9.52
N GLY A 225 -10.06 22.82 -10.52
CA GLY A 225 -9.28 23.87 -11.16
C GLY A 225 -9.26 25.12 -10.28
N ASN A 226 -8.08 25.67 -10.01
CA ASN A 226 -7.94 26.85 -9.14
C ASN A 226 -8.09 28.19 -9.93
N GLY A 227 -8.73 28.17 -11.10
CA GLY A 227 -8.83 29.33 -12.01
C GLY A 227 -7.51 29.84 -12.61
N ILE A 228 -6.37 29.44 -12.04
CA ILE A 228 -5.02 29.67 -12.54
C ILE A 228 -4.66 28.52 -13.49
N GLU A 229 -4.24 28.88 -14.70
CA GLU A 229 -3.83 27.92 -15.72
C GLU A 229 -2.76 26.95 -15.18
N ASN A 230 -2.93 25.66 -15.47
CA ASN A 230 -2.01 24.59 -15.05
C ASN A 230 -1.89 24.33 -13.54
N ARG A 231 -2.85 24.76 -12.70
CA ARG A 231 -2.93 24.37 -11.28
C ARG A 231 -4.21 23.63 -10.97
N LEU A 232 -4.06 22.36 -10.61
CA LEU A 232 -5.14 21.47 -10.20
C LEU A 232 -4.95 21.12 -8.73
N THR A 233 -6.05 21.07 -7.98
CA THR A 233 -6.05 20.69 -6.57
C THR A 233 -6.80 19.37 -6.41
N LEU A 234 -6.14 18.35 -5.89
CA LEU A 234 -6.77 17.10 -5.49
C LEU A 234 -7.15 17.18 -4.02
N CYS A 235 -8.43 16.97 -3.73
CA CYS A 235 -8.95 16.96 -2.36
C CYS A 235 -9.37 15.55 -1.99
N MET A 236 -9.02 15.10 -0.78
CA MET A 236 -9.48 13.83 -0.20
C MET A 236 -9.86 14.02 1.25
N GLY A 237 -10.84 13.24 1.70
CA GLY A 237 -11.47 13.41 3.00
C GLY A 237 -11.43 12.19 3.90
N ARG A 238 -11.38 12.44 5.21
CA ARG A 238 -11.47 11.41 6.25
C ARG A 238 -12.36 11.87 7.41
N VAL A 239 -13.19 10.98 7.91
CA VAL A 239 -13.96 11.19 9.13
C VAL A 239 -13.21 10.55 10.31
N LEU A 240 -13.06 11.33 11.38
CA LEU A 240 -12.40 10.96 12.62
C LEU A 240 -13.42 10.72 13.71
N THR A 241 -13.09 9.81 14.62
CA THR A 241 -13.93 9.53 15.80
C THR A 241 -13.78 10.58 16.90
N SER A 242 -12.65 11.29 16.97
CA SER A 242 -12.41 12.39 17.93
C SER A 242 -11.39 13.40 17.38
N ASN A 243 -11.29 14.57 18.03
CA ASN A 243 -10.26 15.58 17.77
C ASN A 243 -8.98 15.38 18.60
N GLU A 244 -8.80 14.21 19.22
CA GLU A 244 -7.55 13.93 19.92
C GLU A 244 -6.38 14.03 18.94
N GLU A 245 -5.30 14.71 19.35
CA GLU A 245 -4.13 14.95 18.49
C GLU A 245 -3.61 13.66 17.85
N LYS A 246 -3.56 12.54 18.59
CA LYS A 246 -3.15 11.24 18.04
C LYS A 246 -4.04 10.78 16.89
N MET A 247 -5.36 10.97 16.99
CA MET A 247 -6.34 10.61 15.96
C MET A 247 -6.22 11.54 14.76
N VAL A 248 -6.11 12.84 14.99
CA VAL A 248 -5.90 13.84 13.93
C VAL A 248 -4.63 13.53 13.14
N TRP A 249 -3.50 13.33 13.81
CA TRP A 249 -2.23 13.01 13.14
C TRP A 249 -2.24 11.65 12.44
N SER A 250 -2.97 10.66 12.96
CA SER A 250 -3.19 9.39 12.26
C SER A 250 -3.96 9.61 10.95
N GLY A 251 -5.05 10.37 11.00
CA GLY A 251 -5.85 10.72 9.83
C GLY A 251 -5.05 11.49 8.78
N VAL A 252 -4.27 12.48 9.21
CA VAL A 252 -3.38 13.27 8.35
C VAL A 252 -2.38 12.37 7.64
N LYS A 253 -1.69 11.49 8.38
CA LYS A 253 -0.72 10.55 7.78
C LYS A 253 -1.37 9.58 6.80
N GLN A 254 -2.61 9.18 7.01
CA GLN A 254 -3.32 8.28 6.08
C GLN A 254 -3.73 9.02 4.81
N LEU A 255 -4.29 10.23 4.93
CA LEU A 255 -4.61 11.06 3.77
C LEU A 255 -3.36 11.49 2.99
N ASP A 256 -2.26 11.83 3.65
CA ASP A 256 -0.99 12.19 3.00
C ASP A 256 -0.47 11.04 2.12
N ARG A 257 -0.61 9.79 2.56
CA ARG A 257 -0.26 8.61 1.76
C ARG A 257 -1.16 8.43 0.55
N ALA A 258 -2.47 8.59 0.71
CA ALA A 258 -3.43 8.50 -0.40
C ALA A 258 -3.19 9.62 -1.43
N LEU A 259 -3.13 10.88 -1.00
CA LEU A 259 -2.86 12.02 -1.86
C LEU A 259 -1.47 11.93 -2.52
N GLY A 260 -0.46 11.51 -1.76
CA GLY A 260 0.90 11.31 -2.25
C GLY A 260 0.98 10.24 -3.34
N LEU A 261 0.23 9.15 -3.22
CA LEU A 261 0.16 8.10 -4.24
C LEU A 261 -0.42 8.64 -5.55
N PHE A 262 -1.49 9.44 -5.47
CA PHE A 262 -2.10 10.04 -6.65
C PHE A 262 -1.16 11.04 -7.31
N LYS A 263 -0.46 11.86 -6.52
CA LYS A 263 0.56 12.78 -7.03
C LYS A 263 1.72 12.04 -7.69
N PHE A 264 2.19 10.97 -7.08
CA PHE A 264 3.24 10.13 -7.65
C PHE A 264 2.81 9.57 -9.02
N VAL A 265 1.59 9.06 -9.15
CA VAL A 265 1.07 8.57 -10.44
C VAL A 265 0.91 9.72 -11.45
N TRP A 266 0.41 10.87 -11.02
CA TRP A 266 0.27 12.08 -11.85
C TRP A 266 1.60 12.50 -12.48
N GLU A 267 2.65 12.62 -11.65
CA GLU A 267 3.99 13.01 -12.08
C GLU A 267 4.63 11.93 -12.97
N THR A 268 4.51 10.66 -12.58
CA THR A 268 5.07 9.53 -13.35
C THR A 268 4.37 9.36 -14.71
N ALA A 269 3.09 9.70 -14.81
CA ALA A 269 2.32 9.71 -16.04
C ALA A 269 2.67 10.87 -16.98
N GLY A 270 3.52 11.80 -16.56
CA GLY A 270 3.87 13.00 -17.32
C GLY A 270 2.68 13.94 -17.52
N MET A 271 1.75 13.97 -16.56
CA MET A 271 0.60 14.87 -16.62
C MET A 271 1.07 16.33 -16.54
N LYS A 272 0.43 17.21 -17.32
CA LYS A 272 0.80 18.64 -17.37
C LYS A 272 0.19 19.40 -16.20
N GLY A 273 0.95 20.35 -15.66
CA GLY A 273 0.51 21.21 -14.57
C GLY A 273 0.85 20.66 -13.19
N ASN A 274 0.79 21.54 -12.20
CA ASN A 274 1.08 21.21 -10.81
C ASN A 274 -0.17 20.66 -10.13
N LEU A 275 -0.03 19.50 -9.48
CA LEU A 275 -1.07 18.91 -8.63
C LEU A 275 -0.82 19.29 -7.17
N GLU A 276 -1.60 20.25 -6.69
CA GLU A 276 -1.67 20.65 -5.29
C GLU A 276 -2.54 19.65 -4.51
N LEU A 277 -2.18 19.35 -3.27
CA LEU A 277 -2.85 18.32 -2.45
C LEU A 277 -3.50 18.96 -1.23
N GLN A 278 -4.77 18.61 -1.00
CA GLN A 278 -5.55 19.05 0.15
C GLN A 278 -6.21 17.87 0.86
N GLY A 279 -5.89 17.72 2.15
CA GLY A 279 -6.55 16.76 3.03
C GLY A 279 -7.60 17.42 3.89
N HIS A 280 -8.78 16.81 3.99
CA HIS A 280 -9.87 17.31 4.82
C HIS A 280 -10.23 16.26 5.86
N LEU A 281 -10.25 16.65 7.12
CA LEU A 281 -10.58 15.81 8.25
C LEU A 281 -11.84 16.34 8.90
N TRP A 282 -12.79 15.47 9.21
CA TRP A 282 -14.01 15.84 9.94
C TRP A 282 -14.06 15.12 11.27
N PHE A 283 -14.58 15.78 12.31
CA PHE A 283 -14.87 15.16 13.59
C PHE A 283 -16.12 15.80 14.20
N VAL A 284 -16.75 15.15 15.17
CA VAL A 284 -17.90 15.73 15.89
C VAL A 284 -17.41 16.75 16.92
N GLY A 285 -17.73 18.03 16.71
CA GLY A 285 -17.35 19.14 17.57
C GLY A 285 -17.33 20.49 16.85
N PRO A 286 -17.03 21.59 17.56
CA PRO A 286 -17.13 22.94 17.00
C PRO A 286 -15.80 23.48 16.46
N GLU A 287 -14.67 22.81 16.68
CA GLU A 287 -13.36 23.37 16.34
C GLU A 287 -13.05 23.26 14.85
N GLU A 288 -12.45 24.30 14.29
CA GLU A 288 -11.86 24.28 12.96
C GLU A 288 -10.38 24.62 13.06
N ARG A 289 -9.54 23.87 12.33
CA ARG A 289 -8.09 24.11 12.29
C ARG A 289 -7.56 23.98 10.88
N PHE A 290 -6.52 24.74 10.59
CA PHE A 290 -5.73 24.61 9.38
C PHE A 290 -4.27 24.41 9.76
N PHE A 291 -3.61 23.49 9.08
CA PHE A 291 -2.19 23.28 9.25
C PHE A 291 -1.58 22.69 7.96
N THR A 292 -0.25 22.75 7.88
CA THR A 292 0.51 22.16 6.77
C THR A 292 1.25 20.92 7.25
N TYR A 293 1.33 19.91 6.39
CA TYR A 293 2.12 18.71 6.64
C TYR A 293 2.82 18.31 5.35
N ARG A 294 4.16 18.21 5.40
CA ARG A 294 5.02 17.93 4.23
C ARG A 294 4.76 18.84 3.01
N GLY A 295 4.39 20.09 3.27
CA GLY A 295 4.08 21.09 2.24
C GLY A 295 2.65 21.01 1.67
N ASN A 296 1.85 20.03 2.08
CA ASN A 296 0.45 19.89 1.70
C ASN A 296 -0.47 20.58 2.74
N ALA A 297 -1.63 21.05 2.29
CA ALA A 297 -2.61 21.72 3.13
C ALA A 297 -3.58 20.72 3.76
N PHE A 298 -3.83 20.85 5.06
CA PHE A 298 -4.80 20.05 5.79
C PHE A 298 -5.78 20.92 6.56
N PHE A 299 -7.05 20.56 6.47
CA PHE A 299 -8.15 21.24 7.12
C PHE A 299 -8.87 20.27 8.05
N LEU A 300 -9.02 20.66 9.32
CA LEU A 300 -9.82 19.95 10.31
C LEU A 300 -11.13 20.71 10.49
N HIS A 301 -12.24 20.04 10.21
CA HIS A 301 -13.59 20.59 10.20
C HIS A 301 -14.39 20.00 11.35
N GLY A 302 -15.04 20.87 12.13
CA GLY A 302 -15.97 20.48 13.17
C GLY A 302 -17.38 20.24 12.61
N ILE A 303 -17.97 19.08 12.92
CA ILE A 303 -19.39 18.80 12.66
C ILE A 303 -20.16 19.12 13.94
N SER A 304 -20.96 20.18 13.89
CA SER A 304 -21.89 20.52 14.97
C SER A 304 -23.24 19.82 14.76
N LEU A 305 -23.62 18.95 15.69
CA LEU A 305 -24.92 18.28 15.71
C LEU A 305 -25.90 19.17 16.51
N GLY A 306 -26.55 20.11 15.84
CA GLY A 306 -27.58 20.97 16.44
C GLY A 306 -28.39 21.71 15.37
N PRO A 307 -29.62 22.19 15.69
CA PRO A 307 -30.37 23.02 14.76
C PRO A 307 -29.51 24.25 14.43
N LYS A 308 -29.26 24.47 13.13
CA LYS A 308 -28.72 25.76 12.67
C LYS A 308 -29.74 26.81 13.08
N ILE A 309 -29.49 27.51 14.19
CA ILE A 309 -30.22 28.73 14.50
C ILE A 309 -29.84 29.68 13.37
N ILE A 310 -30.74 29.80 12.41
CA ILE A 310 -30.70 30.86 11.41
C ILE A 310 -30.83 32.12 12.25
N SER A 311 -29.71 32.78 12.50
CA SER A 311 -29.69 34.13 13.05
C SER A 311 -30.46 34.99 12.06
N SER A 312 -31.74 35.22 12.33
CA SER A 312 -32.48 36.31 11.73
C SER A 312 -31.67 37.56 11.98
N LYS A 313 -31.25 38.22 10.89
CA LYS A 313 -30.83 39.61 10.97
C LYS A 313 -31.97 40.37 11.62
N ALA A 314 -31.72 40.96 12.78
CA ALA A 314 -32.55 42.04 13.27
C ALA A 314 -32.35 43.25 12.33
N LEU A 315 -33.46 43.87 11.97
CA LEU A 315 -33.61 45.07 11.15
C LEU A 315 -32.70 46.22 11.62
#